data_AF-A0A2V7KP31-F1
#
_entry.id   AF-A0A2V7KP31-F1
#
_cell.length_a   1.000
_cell.length_b   1.000
_cell.length_c   1.000
_cell.angle_alpha   90.00
_cell.angle_beta   90.00
_cell.angle_gamma   90.00
#
_symmetry.space_group_name_H-M   'P 1'
#
loop_
_entity.id
_entity.type
_entity.pdbx_description
1 polymer ?
#
loop_
_entity_poly.entity_id
_entity_poly.type
_entity_poly.pdbx_seq_one_letter_code
_entity_poly.pdbx_strand_id
1 'polypeptide(L)'
;MRNVKVSVEKPTGLDPQTLALVRIAAATATGDEARLRDRMIAARAVHVPPQWVDELLLQSFLNVGYPLALVAFGVWRSVAGPVLDSEKGEPIAHPEWERWTTRGAEACAEVYGRTFHKLLLNLRALHPTIEPLVVVDAYGKILGRSGLDSKRRELCTLAAIAMQNAPRQLHAHLRGALNTGSSRDEVDEVIAIVEVDLTKERALKLWEMWADVRGRNL
;
A
#
# COMPACT_ATOMS: atom_id res chain seq x y z
N MET A 1 -6.68 -47.53 7.79
CA MET A 1 -5.93 -46.34 8.25
C MET A 1 -6.55 -45.12 7.59
N ARG A 2 -7.18 -44.22 8.37
CA ARG A 2 -7.76 -42.97 7.84
C ARG A 2 -6.63 -41.94 7.74
N ASN A 3 -6.38 -41.44 6.53
CA ASN A 3 -5.43 -40.34 6.29
C ASN A 3 -5.94 -39.07 7.00
N VAL A 4 -5.27 -38.70 8.09
CA VAL A 4 -5.43 -37.38 8.72
C VAL A 4 -4.73 -36.37 7.81
N LYS A 5 -5.52 -35.58 7.07
CA LYS A 5 -5.00 -34.36 6.44
C LYS A 5 -4.62 -33.41 7.57
N VAL A 6 -3.33 -33.31 7.86
CA VAL A 6 -2.78 -32.22 8.68
C VAL A 6 -2.96 -30.95 7.87
N SER A 7 -3.99 -30.15 8.19
CA SER A 7 -4.08 -28.79 7.71
C SER A 7 -2.97 -28.01 8.41
N VAL A 8 -1.95 -27.62 7.67
CA VAL A 8 -0.99 -26.62 8.14
C VAL A 8 -1.79 -25.34 8.33
N GLU A 9 -2.03 -24.95 9.58
CA GLU A 9 -2.61 -23.64 9.90
C GLU A 9 -1.76 -22.57 9.22
N LYS A 10 -2.38 -21.72 8.40
CA LYS A 10 -1.68 -20.56 7.86
C LYS A 10 -1.21 -19.70 9.03
N PRO A 11 0.03 -19.20 9.03
CA PRO A 11 0.48 -18.29 10.06
C PRO A 11 -0.52 -17.14 10.20
N THR A 12 -0.90 -16.85 11.45
CA THR A 12 -1.74 -15.71 11.79
C THR A 12 -0.88 -14.45 11.76
N GLY A 13 -1.21 -13.48 10.92
CA GLY A 13 -0.48 -12.21 10.81
C GLY A 13 0.37 -12.07 9.54
N LEU A 14 1.14 -10.99 9.47
CA LEU A 14 1.97 -10.61 8.34
C LEU A 14 3.19 -11.53 8.24
N ASP A 15 3.50 -11.98 7.03
CA ASP A 15 4.80 -12.60 6.78
C ASP A 15 5.95 -11.60 6.99
N PRO A 16 7.18 -12.06 7.31
CA PRO A 16 8.30 -11.16 7.64
C PRO A 16 8.64 -10.12 6.55
N GLN A 17 8.46 -10.47 5.27
CA GLN A 17 8.76 -9.56 4.17
C GLN A 17 7.68 -8.47 4.07
N THR A 18 6.40 -8.85 4.19
CA THR A 18 5.29 -7.89 4.20
C THR A 18 5.36 -6.97 5.42
N LEU A 19 5.68 -7.52 6.60
CA LEU A 19 5.93 -6.75 7.81
C LEU A 19 7.00 -5.66 7.60
N ALA A 20 8.10 -6.02 6.94
CA ALA A 20 9.17 -5.07 6.63
C ALA A 20 8.72 -3.97 5.66
N LEU A 21 7.94 -4.31 4.63
CA LEU A 21 7.35 -3.33 3.70
C LEU A 21 6.42 -2.35 4.41
N VAL A 22 5.53 -2.85 5.28
CA VAL A 22 4.61 -2.01 6.08
C VAL A 22 5.38 -1.01 6.94
N ARG A 23 6.48 -1.45 7.58
CA ARG A 23 7.34 -0.58 8.38
C ARG A 23 8.07 0.47 7.55
N ILE A 24 8.50 0.14 6.33
CA ILE A 24 9.06 1.12 5.39
C ILE A 24 7.98 2.14 5.03
N ALA A 25 6.77 1.69 4.67
CA ALA A 25 5.68 2.57 4.28
C ALA A 25 5.30 3.59 5.37
N ALA A 26 5.19 3.14 6.61
CA ALA A 26 4.95 4.02 7.76
C ALA A 26 6.09 5.02 7.98
N ALA A 27 7.35 4.56 7.94
CA ALA A 27 8.52 5.44 8.10
C ALA A 27 8.66 6.46 6.96
N THR A 28 8.31 6.11 5.72
CA THR A 28 8.28 7.05 4.60
C THR A 28 7.30 8.20 4.87
N ALA A 29 6.19 7.96 5.55
CA ALA A 29 5.20 8.98 5.88
C ALA A 29 5.61 9.93 7.02
N THR A 30 6.63 9.59 7.81
CA THR A 30 7.14 10.47 8.88
C THR A 30 8.26 11.40 8.42
N GLY A 31 8.94 11.08 7.32
CA GLY A 31 10.11 11.82 6.84
C GLY A 31 11.38 11.64 7.68
N ASP A 32 11.40 10.68 8.62
CA ASP A 32 12.58 10.34 9.42
C ASP A 32 13.53 9.45 8.60
N GLU A 33 14.55 10.07 7.97
CA GLU A 33 15.52 9.37 7.12
C GLU A 33 16.35 8.31 7.84
N ALA A 34 16.70 8.55 9.11
CA ALA A 34 17.50 7.62 9.89
C ALA A 34 16.70 6.34 10.15
N ARG A 35 15.48 6.51 10.65
CA ARG A 35 14.55 5.39 10.84
C ARG A 35 14.24 4.67 9.54
N LEU A 36 14.02 5.41 8.46
CA LEU A 36 13.75 4.81 7.14
C LEU A 36 14.92 3.93 6.67
N ARG A 37 16.17 4.40 6.84
CA ARG A 37 17.37 3.63 6.52
C ARG A 37 17.44 2.33 7.33
N ASP A 38 17.18 2.41 8.63
CA ASP A 38 17.17 1.22 9.50
C ASP A 38 16.10 0.20 9.05
N ARG A 39 14.91 0.67 8.67
CA ARG A 39 13.85 -0.20 8.13
C ARG A 39 14.25 -0.87 6.82
N MET A 40 14.93 -0.16 5.92
CA MET A 40 15.40 -0.71 4.65
C MET A 40 16.52 -1.73 4.84
N ILE A 41 17.44 -1.51 5.78
CA ILE A 41 18.47 -2.50 6.16
C ILE A 41 17.80 -3.75 6.73
N ALA A 42 16.83 -3.59 7.62
CA ALA A 42 16.07 -4.70 8.18
C ALA A 42 15.29 -5.48 7.11
N ALA A 43 14.70 -4.78 6.12
CA ALA A 43 14.02 -5.42 4.99
C ALA A 43 14.97 -6.29 4.15
N ARG A 44 16.20 -5.84 3.92
CA ARG A 44 17.23 -6.66 3.25
C ARG A 44 17.62 -7.88 4.07
N ALA A 45 17.71 -7.74 5.39
CA ALA A 45 18.06 -8.84 6.30
C ALA A 45 17.00 -9.96 6.30
N VAL A 46 15.73 -9.63 6.04
CA VAL A 46 14.65 -10.62 5.84
C VAL A 46 14.38 -10.93 4.36
N HIS A 47 15.33 -10.58 3.48
CA HIS A 47 15.29 -10.89 2.05
C HIS A 47 14.06 -10.35 1.31
N VAL A 48 13.56 -9.16 1.65
CA VAL A 48 12.56 -8.48 0.80
C VAL A 48 13.17 -8.29 -0.61
N PRO A 49 12.48 -8.71 -1.69
CA PRO A 49 12.94 -8.45 -3.05
C PRO A 49 13.13 -6.95 -3.29
N PRO A 50 14.25 -6.49 -3.85
CA PRO A 50 14.48 -5.06 -4.10
C PRO A 50 13.37 -4.40 -4.93
N GLN A 51 12.85 -5.12 -5.91
CA GLN A 51 11.73 -4.69 -6.74
C GLN A 51 10.47 -4.38 -5.92
N TRP A 52 10.20 -5.11 -4.83
CA TRP A 52 9.05 -4.83 -3.97
C TRP A 52 9.19 -3.50 -3.24
N VAL A 53 10.41 -3.17 -2.80
CA VAL A 53 10.70 -1.86 -2.19
C VAL A 53 10.56 -0.76 -3.23
N ASP A 54 11.04 -0.97 -4.46
CA ASP A 54 10.88 0.02 -5.54
C ASP A 54 9.41 0.29 -5.88
N GLU A 55 8.60 -0.76 -5.98
CA GLU A 55 7.16 -0.63 -6.23
C GLU A 55 6.42 0.03 -5.06
N LEU A 56 6.85 -0.21 -3.81
CA LEU A 56 6.38 0.51 -2.63
C LEU A 56 6.73 2.02 -2.73
N LEU A 57 7.97 2.35 -3.07
CA LEU A 57 8.39 3.76 -3.16
C LEU A 57 7.73 4.49 -4.34
N LEU A 58 7.46 3.80 -5.46
CA LEU A 58 6.67 4.34 -6.56
C LEU A 58 5.25 4.69 -6.12
N GLN A 59 4.56 3.84 -5.34
CA GLN A 59 3.23 4.20 -4.83
C GLN A 59 3.28 5.29 -3.74
N SER A 60 4.40 5.47 -3.04
CA SER A 60 4.54 6.53 -2.04
C SER A 60 4.38 7.94 -2.62
N PHE A 61 4.63 8.17 -3.92
CA PHE A 61 4.31 9.44 -4.57
C PHE A 61 2.82 9.81 -4.46
N LEU A 62 1.92 8.82 -4.48
CA LEU A 62 0.48 9.00 -4.35
C LEU A 62 0.06 9.22 -2.90
N ASN A 63 0.77 8.59 -1.97
CA ASN A 63 0.38 8.55 -0.56
C ASN A 63 0.94 9.72 0.23
N VAL A 64 2.19 10.11 0.00
CA VAL A 64 2.92 11.11 0.80
C VAL A 64 3.51 12.26 -0.03
N GLY A 65 3.30 12.23 -1.35
CA GLY A 65 3.77 13.25 -2.28
C GLY A 65 5.25 13.13 -2.67
N TYR A 66 5.66 13.97 -3.62
CA TYR A 66 7.01 13.98 -4.19
C TYR A 66 8.14 14.15 -3.16
N PRO A 67 8.08 15.10 -2.21
CA PRO A 67 9.23 15.36 -1.34
C PRO A 67 9.65 14.13 -0.55
N LEU A 68 8.71 13.48 0.14
CA LEU A 68 8.99 12.32 0.98
C LEU A 68 9.30 11.06 0.16
N ALA A 69 8.63 10.86 -0.98
CA ALA A 69 8.93 9.74 -1.87
C ALA A 69 10.35 9.82 -2.46
N LEU A 70 10.79 11.02 -2.89
CA LEU A 70 12.13 11.23 -3.44
C LEU A 70 13.22 11.02 -2.37
N VAL A 71 13.01 11.53 -1.16
CA VAL A 71 13.89 11.26 -0.01
C VAL A 71 14.00 9.76 0.23
N ALA A 72 12.87 9.05 0.24
CA ALA A 72 12.86 7.60 0.44
C ALA A 72 13.62 6.85 -0.66
N PHE A 73 13.48 7.24 -1.92
CA PHE A 73 14.31 6.70 -3.00
C PHE A 73 15.81 6.97 -2.78
N GLY A 74 16.18 8.18 -2.37
CA GLY A 74 17.58 8.51 -2.06
C GLY A 74 18.16 7.61 -0.97
N VAL A 75 17.42 7.42 0.13
CA VAL A 75 17.81 6.49 1.20
C VAL A 75 17.90 5.07 0.67
N TRP A 76 16.94 4.61 -0.11
CA TRP A 76 16.94 3.26 -0.66
C TRP A 76 18.13 3.01 -1.58
N ARG A 77 18.48 3.95 -2.46
CA ARG A 77 19.68 3.85 -3.31
C ARG A 77 20.97 3.79 -2.49
N SER A 78 21.02 4.44 -1.33
CA SER A 78 22.17 4.33 -0.41
C SER A 78 22.30 2.96 0.26
N VAL A 79 21.21 2.19 0.35
CA VAL A 79 21.16 0.87 1.01
C VAL A 79 21.22 -0.31 0.02
N ALA A 80 20.58 -0.15 -1.13
CA ALA A 80 20.44 -1.18 -2.17
C ALA A 80 21.47 -1.05 -3.29
N GLY A 81 22.10 0.12 -3.45
CA GLY A 81 22.95 0.43 -4.59
C GLY A 81 22.18 1.11 -5.75
N PRO A 82 22.88 1.41 -6.86
CA PRO A 82 22.29 2.06 -8.01
C PRO A 82 21.25 1.17 -8.70
N VAL A 83 20.34 1.79 -9.48
CA VAL A 83 19.44 1.05 -10.38
C VAL A 83 20.27 0.32 -11.43
N LEU A 84 20.09 -0.98 -11.55
CA LEU A 84 20.75 -1.79 -12.57
C LEU A 84 20.00 -1.70 -13.91
N ASP A 85 20.68 -1.93 -15.03
CA ASP A 85 20.03 -1.92 -16.36
C ASP A 85 18.92 -2.97 -16.48
N SER A 86 19.04 -4.09 -15.76
CA SER A 86 18.02 -5.14 -15.66
C SER A 86 16.79 -4.72 -14.85
N GLU A 87 16.87 -3.61 -14.12
CA GLU A 87 15.80 -3.07 -13.26
C GLU A 87 15.09 -1.88 -13.92
N LYS A 88 15.28 -1.69 -15.24
CA LYS A 88 14.53 -0.67 -15.98
C LYS A 88 13.03 -0.94 -15.83
N GLY A 89 12.35 0.04 -15.25
CA GLY A 89 10.90 0.04 -15.10
C GLY A 89 10.19 0.03 -16.45
N GLU A 90 8.86 -0.08 -16.40
CA GLU A 90 8.02 0.04 -17.59
C GLU A 90 8.11 1.47 -18.14
N PRO A 91 8.34 1.66 -19.46
CA PRO A 91 8.33 2.98 -20.07
C PRO A 91 6.98 3.69 -19.85
N ILE A 92 7.01 4.97 -19.48
CA ILE A 92 5.80 5.80 -19.38
C ILE A 92 5.67 6.63 -20.67
N ALA A 93 5.26 5.99 -21.77
CA ALA A 93 5.06 6.65 -23.06
C ALA A 93 3.56 6.87 -23.38
N HIS A 94 3.22 8.01 -24.00
CA HIS A 94 1.85 8.33 -24.44
C HIS A 94 1.08 7.22 -25.21
N PRO A 95 1.68 6.39 -26.09
CA PRO A 95 0.95 5.34 -26.79
C PRO A 95 0.34 4.25 -25.86
N GLU A 96 0.69 4.21 -24.58
CA GLU A 96 0.17 3.21 -23.62
C GLU A 96 -1.07 3.67 -22.84
N TRP A 97 -1.66 4.81 -23.19
CA TRP A 97 -2.82 5.38 -22.46
C TRP A 97 -4.00 4.41 -22.33
N GLU A 98 -4.39 3.72 -23.42
CA GLU A 98 -5.50 2.77 -23.40
C GLU A 98 -5.21 1.60 -22.44
N ARG A 99 -3.99 1.07 -22.49
CA ARG A 99 -3.55 -0.02 -21.61
C ARG A 99 -3.61 0.38 -20.14
N TRP A 100 -3.13 1.58 -19.80
CA TRP A 100 -3.20 2.07 -18.42
C TRP A 100 -4.62 2.37 -17.96
N THR A 101 -5.49 2.82 -18.87
CA THR A 101 -6.90 3.04 -18.57
C THR A 101 -7.57 1.73 -18.17
N THR A 102 -7.37 0.66 -18.96
CA THR A 102 -7.91 -0.67 -18.64
C THR A 102 -7.33 -1.22 -17.34
N ARG A 103 -5.99 -1.29 -17.23
CA ARG A 103 -5.29 -1.78 -16.03
C ARG A 103 -5.71 -1.02 -14.77
N GLY A 104 -5.83 0.30 -14.90
CA GLY A 104 -6.19 1.17 -13.79
C GLY A 104 -7.63 1.00 -13.33
N ALA A 105 -8.56 0.80 -14.27
CA ALA A 105 -9.94 0.49 -13.92
C ALA A 105 -10.06 -0.85 -13.18
N GLU A 106 -9.33 -1.87 -13.64
CA GLU A 106 -9.28 -3.19 -13.00
C GLU A 106 -8.71 -3.11 -11.57
N ALA A 107 -7.52 -2.52 -11.41
CA ALA A 107 -6.88 -2.39 -10.10
C ALA A 107 -7.70 -1.53 -9.12
N CYS A 108 -8.30 -0.44 -9.60
CA CYS A 108 -9.16 0.40 -8.77
C CYS A 108 -10.46 -0.32 -8.38
N ALA A 109 -11.04 -1.09 -9.29
CA ALA A 109 -12.22 -1.89 -8.99
C ALA A 109 -11.92 -2.99 -7.95
N GLU A 110 -10.74 -3.58 -7.96
CA GLU A 110 -10.29 -4.54 -6.95
C GLU A 110 -10.28 -3.92 -5.54
N VAL A 111 -9.70 -2.73 -5.39
CA VAL A 111 -9.63 -2.02 -4.10
C VAL A 111 -11.02 -1.59 -3.61
N TYR A 112 -11.83 -0.97 -4.47
CA TYR A 112 -13.11 -0.38 -4.04
C TYR A 112 -14.32 -1.32 -4.12
N GLY A 113 -14.19 -2.48 -4.77
CA GLY A 113 -15.23 -3.49 -4.92
C GLY A 113 -16.58 -2.90 -5.36
N ARG A 114 -17.65 -3.25 -4.63
CA ARG A 114 -19.03 -2.77 -4.91
C ARG A 114 -19.20 -1.25 -4.96
N THR A 115 -18.27 -0.49 -4.38
CA THR A 115 -18.33 0.98 -4.34
C THR A 115 -17.61 1.67 -5.49
N PHE A 116 -16.95 0.91 -6.38
CA PHE A 116 -16.15 1.44 -7.48
C PHE A 116 -16.92 2.45 -8.36
N HIS A 117 -18.13 2.11 -8.84
CA HIS A 117 -18.91 3.03 -9.68
C HIS A 117 -19.26 4.34 -8.94
N LYS A 118 -19.61 4.25 -7.65
CA LYS A 118 -19.89 5.42 -6.80
C LYS A 118 -18.65 6.29 -6.61
N LEU A 119 -17.46 5.69 -6.48
CA LEU A 119 -16.21 6.44 -6.43
C LEU A 119 -16.02 7.27 -7.70
N LEU A 120 -16.16 6.68 -8.89
CA LEU A 120 -15.95 7.40 -10.16
C LEU A 120 -16.88 8.61 -10.30
N LEU A 121 -18.16 8.46 -9.95
CA LEU A 121 -19.11 9.56 -9.91
C LEU A 121 -18.68 10.68 -8.97
N ASN A 122 -18.23 10.33 -7.76
CA ASN A 122 -17.74 11.31 -6.79
C ASN A 122 -16.49 12.04 -7.28
N LEU A 123 -15.56 11.34 -7.93
CA LEU A 123 -14.34 11.95 -8.48
C LEU A 123 -14.66 12.97 -9.57
N ARG A 124 -15.54 12.63 -10.51
CA ARG A 124 -16.01 13.55 -11.56
C ARG A 124 -16.70 14.78 -10.99
N ALA A 125 -17.45 14.61 -9.91
CA ALA A 125 -18.13 15.71 -9.22
C ALA A 125 -17.15 16.66 -8.48
N LEU A 126 -15.97 16.17 -8.07
CA LEU A 126 -14.91 17.02 -7.52
C LEU A 126 -14.27 17.88 -8.63
N HIS A 127 -13.89 17.25 -9.73
CA HIS A 127 -13.38 17.91 -10.93
C HIS A 127 -13.34 16.90 -12.10
N PRO A 128 -13.70 17.27 -13.34
CA PRO A 128 -13.70 16.35 -14.49
C PRO A 128 -12.37 15.61 -14.74
N THR A 129 -11.23 16.26 -14.43
CA THR A 129 -9.90 15.68 -14.61
C THR A 129 -9.49 14.69 -13.50
N ILE A 130 -10.16 14.66 -12.35
CA ILE A 130 -9.70 13.84 -11.22
C ILE A 130 -9.86 12.35 -11.50
N GLU A 131 -10.94 11.94 -12.16
CA GLU A 131 -11.12 10.52 -12.49
C GLU A 131 -9.96 9.97 -13.33
N PRO A 132 -9.56 10.54 -14.48
CA PRO A 132 -8.43 10.01 -15.24
C PRO A 132 -7.11 10.10 -14.47
N LEU A 133 -6.88 11.11 -13.62
CA LEU A 133 -5.71 11.16 -12.75
C LEU A 133 -5.69 9.98 -11.75
N VAL A 134 -6.84 9.57 -11.23
CA VAL A 134 -6.93 8.43 -10.32
C VAL A 134 -6.85 7.11 -11.09
N VAL A 135 -7.71 6.92 -12.08
CA VAL A 135 -7.83 5.64 -12.79
C VAL A 135 -6.60 5.39 -13.65
N VAL A 136 -6.21 6.34 -14.51
CA VAL A 136 -5.11 6.13 -15.46
C VAL A 136 -3.76 6.36 -14.80
N ASP A 137 -3.58 7.48 -14.10
CA ASP A 137 -2.24 7.80 -13.58
C ASP A 137 -1.93 7.05 -12.29
N ALA A 138 -2.78 7.11 -11.26
CA ALA A 138 -2.52 6.42 -10.01
C ALA A 138 -2.65 4.89 -10.14
N TYR A 139 -3.83 4.41 -10.53
CA TYR A 139 -4.06 2.97 -10.62
C TYR A 139 -3.43 2.35 -11.87
N GLY A 140 -3.57 3.01 -13.02
CA GLY A 140 -3.06 2.53 -14.28
C GLY A 140 -1.54 2.51 -14.32
N LYS A 141 -0.86 3.64 -14.09
CA LYS A 141 0.61 3.69 -14.23
C LYS A 141 1.37 3.11 -13.04
N ILE A 142 0.80 3.15 -11.83
CA ILE A 142 1.54 2.83 -10.60
C ILE A 142 0.96 1.61 -9.88
N LEU A 143 -0.28 1.67 -9.38
CA LEU A 143 -0.78 0.64 -8.45
C LEU A 143 -1.09 -0.70 -9.15
N GLY A 144 -1.40 -0.70 -10.45
CA GLY A 144 -1.67 -1.90 -11.23
C GLY A 144 -0.42 -2.64 -11.74
N ARG A 145 0.79 -2.17 -11.39
CA ARG A 145 2.04 -2.81 -11.83
C ARG A 145 2.26 -4.13 -11.10
N SER A 146 2.71 -5.16 -11.84
CA SER A 146 2.88 -6.53 -11.33
C SER A 146 4.06 -6.76 -10.38
N GLY A 147 4.94 -5.77 -10.19
CA GLY A 147 6.12 -5.91 -9.34
C GLY A 147 5.81 -6.02 -7.84
N LEU A 148 4.58 -5.69 -7.41
CA LEU A 148 4.09 -5.90 -6.05
C LEU A 148 2.58 -6.18 -6.12
N ASP A 149 2.11 -7.22 -5.42
CA ASP A 149 0.70 -7.61 -5.45
C ASP A 149 -0.23 -6.60 -4.74
N SER A 150 -1.50 -6.62 -5.10
CA SER A 150 -2.53 -5.69 -4.62
C SER A 150 -2.68 -5.72 -3.09
N LYS A 151 -2.62 -6.91 -2.48
CA LYS A 151 -2.68 -7.07 -1.03
C LYS A 151 -1.55 -6.31 -0.32
N ARG A 152 -0.29 -6.53 -0.73
CA ARG A 152 0.87 -5.85 -0.14
C ARG A 152 0.85 -4.35 -0.37
N ARG A 153 0.45 -3.91 -1.57
CA ARG A 153 0.27 -2.49 -1.91
C ARG A 153 -0.71 -1.82 -0.96
N GLU A 154 -1.85 -2.45 -0.76
CA GLU A 154 -2.96 -1.91 0.03
C GLU A 154 -2.61 -1.86 1.53
N LEU A 155 -1.95 -2.88 2.07
CA LEU A 155 -1.43 -2.86 3.45
C LEU A 155 -0.40 -1.75 3.67
N CYS A 156 0.48 -1.51 2.69
CA CYS A 156 1.44 -0.41 2.75
C CYS A 156 0.76 0.97 2.62
N THR A 157 -0.25 1.09 1.76
CA THR A 157 -1.05 2.31 1.60
C THR A 157 -1.81 2.62 2.89
N LEU A 158 -2.41 1.60 3.52
CA LEU A 158 -3.05 1.72 4.83
C LEU A 158 -2.07 2.26 5.88
N ALA A 159 -0.87 1.70 5.97
CA ALA A 159 0.15 2.14 6.91
C ALA A 159 0.57 3.62 6.67
N ALA A 160 0.82 4.00 5.41
CA ALA A 160 1.21 5.36 5.07
C ALA A 160 0.09 6.39 5.33
N ILE A 161 -1.17 6.04 5.07
CA ILE A 161 -2.33 6.93 5.29
C ILE A 161 -2.67 7.02 6.78
N ALA A 162 -2.48 5.96 7.57
CA ALA A 162 -2.69 5.99 9.01
C ALA A 162 -1.78 7.00 9.73
N MET A 163 -0.58 7.23 9.20
CA MET A 163 0.33 8.27 9.68
C MET A 163 -0.15 9.70 9.38
N GLN A 164 -1.14 9.86 8.49
CA GLN A 164 -1.70 11.16 8.07
C GLN A 164 -3.06 11.46 8.72
N ASN A 165 -3.52 12.71 8.60
CA ASN A 165 -4.84 13.14 9.10
C ASN A 165 -5.93 13.03 8.01
N ALA A 166 -6.14 11.82 7.47
CA ALA A 166 -7.02 11.57 6.32
C ALA A 166 -8.06 10.46 6.61
N PRO A 167 -9.03 10.70 7.51
CA PRO A 167 -9.92 9.66 8.03
C PRO A 167 -10.83 9.02 6.97
N ARG A 168 -11.26 9.76 5.95
CA ARG A 168 -12.10 9.21 4.86
C ARG A 168 -11.34 8.20 4.01
N GLN A 169 -10.08 8.52 3.69
CA GLN A 169 -9.18 7.68 2.95
C GLN A 169 -8.80 6.46 3.79
N LEU A 170 -8.46 6.66 5.06
CA LEU A 170 -8.15 5.57 5.99
C LEU A 170 -9.29 4.54 6.06
N HIS A 171 -10.54 4.99 6.23
CA HIS A 171 -11.70 4.09 6.22
C HIS A 171 -11.85 3.34 4.89
N ALA A 172 -11.60 4.01 3.75
CA ALA A 172 -11.66 3.35 2.45
C ALA A 172 -10.60 2.25 2.31
N HIS A 173 -9.36 2.51 2.74
CA HIS A 173 -8.25 1.56 2.63
C HIS A 173 -8.29 0.44 3.67
N LEU A 174 -8.93 0.63 4.84
CA LEU A 174 -9.27 -0.47 5.74
C LEU A 174 -10.20 -1.49 5.06
N ARG A 175 -11.15 -1.03 4.26
CA ARG A 175 -12.02 -1.90 3.44
C ARG A 175 -11.26 -2.47 2.24
N GLY A 176 -10.44 -1.65 1.59
CA GLY A 176 -9.61 -2.06 0.46
C GLY A 176 -8.67 -3.20 0.82
N ALA A 177 -8.06 -3.17 2.01
CA ALA A 177 -7.20 -4.23 2.51
C ALA A 177 -7.94 -5.58 2.56
N LEU A 178 -9.20 -5.57 3.02
CA LEU A 178 -10.04 -6.78 3.04
C LEU A 178 -10.46 -7.22 1.63
N ASN A 179 -10.81 -6.29 0.75
CA ASN A 179 -11.20 -6.58 -0.63
C ASN A 179 -10.05 -7.21 -1.45
N THR A 180 -8.82 -6.79 -1.18
CA THR A 180 -7.59 -7.32 -1.82
C THR A 180 -7.07 -8.60 -1.15
N GLY A 181 -7.80 -9.17 -0.17
CA GLY A 181 -7.49 -10.47 0.42
C GLY A 181 -6.63 -10.45 1.67
N SER A 182 -6.47 -9.30 2.34
CA SER A 182 -5.94 -9.27 3.70
C SER A 182 -6.92 -9.86 4.68
N SER A 183 -6.40 -10.63 5.64
CA SER A 183 -7.16 -11.06 6.81
C SER A 183 -7.33 -9.92 7.80
N ARG A 184 -8.30 -10.05 8.70
CA ARG A 184 -8.49 -9.08 9.80
C ARG A 184 -7.28 -9.01 10.72
N ASP A 185 -6.61 -10.14 10.94
CA ASP A 185 -5.43 -10.21 11.81
C ASP A 185 -4.22 -9.51 11.20
N GLU A 186 -4.06 -9.58 9.87
CA GLU A 186 -3.03 -8.78 9.17
C GLU A 186 -3.31 -7.27 9.27
N VAL A 187 -4.59 -6.86 9.23
CA VAL A 187 -4.96 -5.45 9.44
C VAL A 187 -4.75 -5.02 10.89
N ASP A 188 -5.09 -5.87 11.88
CA ASP A 188 -4.77 -5.64 13.29
C ASP A 188 -3.28 -5.38 13.49
N GLU A 189 -2.42 -6.19 12.85
CA GLU A 189 -0.97 -6.05 12.94
C GLU A 189 -0.46 -4.76 12.27
N VAL A 190 -0.99 -4.36 11.11
CA VAL A 190 -0.66 -3.06 10.49
C VAL A 190 -0.99 -1.90 11.43
N ILE A 191 -2.17 -1.93 12.07
CA ILE A 191 -2.58 -0.88 13.01
C ILE A 191 -1.66 -0.84 14.23
N ALA A 192 -1.32 -2.00 14.80
CA ALA A 192 -0.39 -2.09 15.93
C ALA A 192 1.02 -1.56 15.57
N ILE A 193 1.48 -1.76 14.33
CA ILE A 193 2.77 -1.23 13.86
C ILE A 193 2.77 0.30 13.80
N VAL A 194 1.70 0.91 13.29
CA VAL A 194 1.65 2.39 13.16
C VAL A 194 1.30 3.07 14.48
N GLU A 195 0.53 2.40 15.35
CA GLU A 195 0.11 2.93 16.66
C GLU A 195 1.29 3.45 17.49
N VAL A 196 2.44 2.78 17.45
CA VAL A 196 3.63 3.17 18.22
C VAL A 196 4.14 4.57 17.90
N ASP A 197 3.80 5.08 16.72
CA ASP A 197 4.20 6.40 16.21
C ASP A 197 3.04 7.43 16.25
N LEU A 198 1.88 7.05 16.80
CA LEU A 198 0.71 7.91 16.93
C LEU A 198 0.54 8.44 18.35
N THR A 199 -0.16 9.57 18.49
CA THR A 199 -0.67 9.98 19.80
C THR A 199 -1.78 9.02 20.24
N LYS A 200 -2.01 8.91 21.56
CA LYS A 200 -3.07 8.05 22.11
C LYS A 200 -4.44 8.32 21.50
N GLU A 201 -4.76 9.60 21.26
CA GLU A 201 -6.04 10.01 20.68
C GLU A 201 -6.17 9.58 19.22
N ARG A 202 -5.09 9.65 18.45
CA ARG A 202 -5.07 9.20 17.05
C ARG A 202 -5.15 7.67 16.96
N ALA A 203 -4.43 6.97 17.82
CA ALA A 203 -4.47 5.51 17.91
C ALA A 203 -5.89 5.02 18.26
N LEU A 204 -6.52 5.62 19.28
CA LEU A 204 -7.90 5.27 19.67
C LEU A 204 -8.87 5.43 18.49
N LYS A 205 -8.83 6.56 17.79
CA LYS A 205 -9.72 6.80 16.63
C LYS A 205 -9.48 5.82 15.49
N LEU A 206 -8.22 5.44 15.26
CA LEU A 206 -7.87 4.41 14.25
C LEU A 206 -8.47 3.06 14.64
N TRP A 207 -8.33 2.64 15.90
CA TRP A 207 -8.93 1.39 16.40
C TRP A 207 -10.46 1.41 16.38
N GLU A 208 -11.10 2.52 16.73
CA GLU A 208 -12.57 2.67 16.63
C GLU A 208 -13.06 2.54 15.19
N MET A 209 -12.38 3.20 14.25
CA MET A 209 -12.69 3.12 12.82
C MET A 209 -12.51 1.69 12.30
N TRP A 210 -11.44 1.03 12.72
CA TRP A 210 -11.21 -0.35 12.36
C TRP A 210 -12.25 -1.30 12.96
N ALA A 211 -12.65 -1.13 14.22
CA ALA A 211 -13.71 -1.93 14.83
C ALA A 211 -15.03 -1.86 14.04
N ASP A 212 -15.40 -0.66 13.58
CA ASP A 212 -16.57 -0.47 12.70
C ASP A 212 -16.42 -1.21 11.36
N VAL A 213 -15.26 -1.13 10.71
CA VAL A 213 -15.03 -1.83 9.43
C VAL A 213 -14.97 -3.35 9.63
N ARG A 214 -14.26 -3.81 10.66
CA ARG A 214 -14.01 -5.22 10.99
C ARG A 214 -15.31 -5.99 11.25
N GLY A 215 -16.27 -5.35 11.92
CA GLY A 215 -17.57 -5.92 12.29
C GLY A 215 -18.58 -6.01 11.14
N ARG A 216 -18.30 -5.42 9.97
CA ARG A 216 -19.20 -5.48 8.82
C ARG A 216 -18.98 -6.76 8.01
N ASN A 217 -20.08 -7.32 7.49
CA ASN A 217 -20.02 -8.34 6.43
C ASN A 217 -19.77 -7.63 5.09
N LEU A 218 -18.52 -7.62 4.65
CA LEU A 218 -18.09 -7.05 3.38
C LEU A 218 -18.27 -8.04 2.23
#